data_AF-A0A8W8I114-F1
#
_entry.id   AF-A0A8W8I114-F1
#
_cell.length_a   1.000
_cell.length_b   1.000
_cell.length_c   1.000
_cell.angle_alpha   90.00
_cell.angle_beta   90.00
_cell.angle_gamma   90.00
#
_symmetry.space_group_name_H-M   'P 1'
#
loop_
_entity.id
_entity.type
_entity.pdbx_description
1 polymer ?
#
loop_
_entity_poly.entity_id
_entity_poly.type
_entity_poly.pdbx_seq_one_letter_code
_entity_poly.pdbx_strand_id
1 'polypeptide(L)'
;MQTEQIRKDVLFRSEIDQLRNETTHLKANLYSQSHGAIAFTARLSRDVNLAQGQTVVFDKIQLNIGNAYHETYGHFSAPIAGLYQFALTLLNNGNESYFTLVRNGNEPLAASLLQSRFHTCLGCCCSAARSQ
;
A
#
# COMPACT_ATOMS: atom_id res chain seq x y z
N MET A 1 6.33 -4.83 -41.79
CA MET A 1 6.72 -5.56 -40.56
C MET A 1 6.47 -4.75 -39.30
N GLN A 2 6.95 -3.49 -39.16
CA GLN A 2 6.72 -2.66 -37.97
C GLN A 2 5.24 -2.34 -37.68
N THR A 3 4.42 -2.10 -38.72
CA THR A 3 3.00 -1.74 -38.55
C THR A 3 2.17 -2.86 -37.90
N GLU A 4 2.47 -4.12 -38.20
CA GLU A 4 1.81 -5.27 -37.58
C GLU A 4 2.20 -5.43 -36.10
N GLN A 5 3.47 -5.13 -35.76
CA GLN A 5 3.91 -5.14 -34.37
C GLN A 5 3.19 -4.05 -33.57
N ILE A 6 3.11 -2.83 -34.11
CA ILE A 6 2.40 -1.71 -33.47
C ILE A 6 0.91 -2.05 -33.29
N ARG A 7 0.28 -2.68 -34.29
CA ARG A 7 -1.12 -3.10 -34.20
C ARG A 7 -1.34 -4.10 -33.07
N LYS A 8 -0.46 -5.09 -32.93
CA LYS A 8 -0.48 -6.06 -31.83
C LYS A 8 -0.27 -5.39 -30.48
N ASP A 9 0.69 -4.47 -30.37
CA ASP A 9 0.98 -3.77 -29.12
C ASP A 9 -0.21 -2.90 -28.66
N VAL A 10 -0.90 -2.23 -29.58
CA VAL A 10 -2.13 -1.48 -29.28
C VAL A 10 -3.26 -2.41 -28.83
N LEU A 11 -3.43 -3.55 -29.51
CA LEU A 11 -4.43 -4.55 -29.14
C LEU A 11 -4.17 -5.09 -27.73
N PHE A 12 -2.94 -5.48 -27.42
CA PHE A 12 -2.56 -5.99 -26.11
C PHE A 12 -2.78 -4.95 -25.00
N ARG A 13 -2.45 -3.67 -25.26
CA ARG A 13 -2.72 -2.60 -24.30
C ARG A 13 -4.22 -2.42 -24.05
N SER A 14 -5.02 -2.44 -25.12
CA SER A 14 -6.48 -2.35 -25.00
C SER A 14 -7.07 -3.50 -24.19
N GLU A 15 -6.60 -4.73 -24.40
CA GLU A 15 -7.06 -5.90 -23.66
C GLU A 15 -6.67 -5.81 -22.18
N ILE A 16 -5.44 -5.39 -21.87
CA ILE A 16 -5.00 -5.14 -20.49
C ILE A 16 -5.88 -4.09 -19.81
N ASP A 17 -6.19 -2.99 -20.49
CA ASP A 17 -6.98 -1.92 -19.91
C ASP A 17 -8.44 -2.35 -19.69
N GLN A 18 -9.00 -3.14 -20.62
CA GLN A 18 -10.32 -3.74 -20.45
C GLN A 18 -10.37 -4.71 -19.26
N LEU A 19 -9.40 -5.60 -19.15
CA LEU A 19 -9.30 -6.56 -18.04
C LEU A 19 -9.10 -5.85 -16.70
N ARG A 20 -8.28 -4.79 -16.66
CA ARG A 20 -8.13 -3.94 -15.47
C ARG A 20 -9.44 -3.29 -15.08
N ASN A 21 -10.22 -2.80 -16.03
CA ASN A 21 -11.51 -2.19 -15.74
C ASN A 21 -12.50 -3.22 -15.20
N GLU A 22 -12.62 -4.38 -15.85
CA GLU A 22 -13.51 -5.47 -15.43
C GLU A 22 -13.15 -5.96 -14.02
N THR A 23 -11.87 -6.21 -13.74
CA THR A 23 -11.41 -6.60 -12.41
C THR A 23 -11.69 -5.54 -11.35
N THR A 24 -11.64 -4.25 -11.71
CA THR A 24 -12.00 -3.15 -10.80
C THR A 24 -13.49 -3.14 -10.48
N HIS A 25 -14.35 -3.29 -11.50
CA HIS A 25 -15.80 -3.35 -11.32
C HIS A 25 -16.25 -4.58 -10.52
N LEU A 26 -15.70 -5.76 -10.82
CA LEU A 26 -16.03 -6.99 -10.12
C LEU A 26 -15.63 -6.92 -8.64
N LYS A 27 -14.44 -6.38 -8.34
CA LYS A 27 -14.00 -6.14 -6.96
C LYS A 27 -14.98 -5.21 -6.25
N ALA A 28 -15.27 -4.04 -6.82
CA ALA A 28 -16.18 -3.08 -6.21
C ALA A 28 -17.54 -3.71 -5.87
N ASN A 29 -18.13 -4.50 -6.78
CA ASN A 29 -19.39 -5.21 -6.55
C ASN A 29 -19.32 -6.21 -5.40
N LEU A 30 -18.25 -7.01 -5.32
CA LEU A 30 -18.04 -7.97 -4.22
C LEU A 30 -17.94 -7.26 -2.86
N TYR A 31 -17.22 -6.14 -2.80
CA TYR A 31 -17.08 -5.38 -1.56
C TYR A 31 -18.36 -4.61 -1.19
N SER A 32 -19.13 -4.12 -2.17
CA SER A 32 -20.44 -3.48 -1.91
C SER A 32 -21.49 -4.49 -1.45
N GLN A 33 -21.47 -5.72 -1.99
CA GLN A 33 -22.40 -6.78 -1.59
C GLN A 33 -22.06 -7.37 -0.23
N SER A 34 -20.78 -7.43 0.15
CA SER A 34 -20.36 -8.02 1.41
C SER A 34 -20.49 -7.11 2.63
N HIS A 35 -20.80 -5.80 2.47
CA HIS A 35 -20.65 -4.79 3.55
C HIS A 35 -19.30 -4.93 4.30
N GLY A 36 -18.30 -5.51 3.63
CA GLY A 36 -17.14 -6.08 4.29
C GLY A 36 -16.27 -4.96 4.82
N ALA A 37 -15.97 -5.01 6.12
CA ALA A 37 -14.94 -4.18 6.70
C ALA A 37 -13.63 -4.34 5.89
N ILE A 38 -12.95 -3.24 5.60
CA ILE A 38 -11.61 -3.25 4.99
C ILE A 38 -10.68 -2.72 6.04
N ALA A 39 -9.76 -3.57 6.50
CA ALA A 39 -8.78 -3.19 7.51
C ALA A 39 -7.53 -4.04 7.41
N PHE A 40 -6.38 -3.45 7.68
CA PHE A 40 -5.14 -4.19 7.85
C PHE A 40 -4.36 -3.69 9.06
N THR A 41 -3.54 -4.58 9.60
CA THR A 41 -2.47 -4.27 10.56
C THR A 41 -1.28 -5.14 10.20
N ALA A 42 -0.12 -4.54 9.98
CA ALA A 42 1.12 -5.24 9.68
C ALA A 42 2.28 -4.59 10.44
N ARG A 43 3.34 -5.36 10.65
CA ARG A 43 4.57 -4.90 11.30
C ARG A 43 5.81 -5.42 10.60
N LEU A 44 6.96 -4.81 10.88
CA LEU A 44 8.24 -5.38 10.49
C LEU A 44 8.52 -6.64 11.32
N SER A 45 9.02 -7.70 10.67
CA SER A 45 9.49 -8.91 11.35
C SER A 45 10.87 -8.71 11.99
N ARG A 46 11.68 -7.82 11.43
CA ARG A 46 13.05 -7.47 11.83
C ARG A 46 13.38 -6.03 11.43
N ASP A 47 14.47 -5.50 11.96
CA ASP A 47 14.98 -4.19 11.53
C ASP A 47 15.43 -4.23 10.07
N VAL A 48 15.21 -3.13 9.35
CA VAL A 48 15.53 -3.00 7.92
C VAL A 48 16.37 -1.75 7.67
N ASN A 49 17.36 -1.88 6.79
CA ASN A 49 18.10 -0.74 6.24
C ASN A 49 17.44 -0.32 4.93
N LEU A 50 17.04 0.94 4.83
CA LEU A 50 16.31 1.47 3.68
C LEU A 50 17.16 2.53 2.98
N ALA A 51 17.18 2.47 1.65
CA ALA A 51 17.71 3.55 0.83
C ALA A 51 16.70 4.69 0.70
N GLN A 52 17.16 5.88 0.31
CA GLN A 52 16.28 7.01 0.02
C GLN A 52 15.28 6.64 -1.08
N GLY A 53 14.00 6.92 -0.84
CA GLY A 53 12.91 6.61 -1.77
C GLY A 53 12.45 5.14 -1.76
N GLN A 54 13.06 4.28 -0.94
CA GLN A 54 12.61 2.90 -0.81
C GLN A 54 11.33 2.79 0.01
N THR A 55 10.37 1.98 -0.45
CA THR A 55 9.13 1.69 0.29
C THR A 55 9.43 0.82 1.53
N VAL A 56 8.85 1.19 2.66
CA VAL A 56 8.84 0.35 3.87
C VAL A 56 7.87 -0.80 3.66
N VAL A 57 8.37 -2.03 3.65
CA VAL A 57 7.54 -3.23 3.50
C VAL A 57 7.32 -3.88 4.86
N PHE A 58 6.12 -3.71 5.44
CA PHE A 58 5.73 -4.42 6.67
C PHE A 58 5.34 -5.86 6.32
N ASP A 59 6.28 -6.77 6.49
CA ASP A 59 6.22 -8.14 5.98
C ASP A 59 5.44 -9.11 6.88
N LYS A 60 5.15 -8.73 8.12
CA LYS A 60 4.37 -9.56 9.05
C LYS A 60 2.95 -9.04 9.20
N ILE A 61 2.01 -9.64 8.48
CA ILE A 61 0.57 -9.36 8.61
C ILE A 61 0.03 -9.88 9.94
N GLN A 62 -0.70 -9.01 10.65
CA GLN A 62 -1.51 -9.37 11.82
C GLN A 62 -3.02 -9.42 11.48
N LEU A 63 -3.47 -8.56 10.57
CA LEU A 63 -4.84 -8.47 10.07
C LEU A 63 -4.81 -7.99 8.61
N ASN A 64 -5.66 -8.54 7.73
CA ASN A 64 -5.82 -8.06 6.35
C ASN A 64 -7.23 -8.36 5.82
N ILE A 65 -8.25 -7.84 6.50
CA ILE A 65 -9.64 -7.99 6.06
C ILE A 65 -9.83 -7.27 4.72
N GLY A 66 -10.39 -7.98 3.75
CA GLY A 66 -10.55 -7.49 2.39
C GLY A 66 -9.29 -7.60 1.52
N ASN A 67 -8.18 -8.15 2.06
CA ASN A 67 -6.93 -8.39 1.34
C ASN A 67 -6.40 -7.16 0.58
N ALA A 68 -6.53 -5.99 1.20
CA ALA A 68 -6.20 -4.71 0.58
C ALA A 68 -4.74 -4.30 0.79
N TYR A 69 -4.04 -4.90 1.76
CA TYR A 69 -2.59 -4.72 1.94
C TYR A 69 -1.80 -5.86 1.30
N HIS A 70 -0.69 -5.52 0.65
CA HIS A 70 0.19 -6.47 -0.03
C HIS A 70 1.59 -6.47 0.60
N GLU A 71 1.88 -7.53 1.36
CA GLU A 71 3.14 -7.70 2.10
C GLU A 71 4.40 -7.85 1.24
N THR A 72 4.27 -8.16 -0.05
CA THR A 72 5.44 -8.31 -0.94
C THR A 72 6.04 -6.96 -1.34
N TYR A 73 5.23 -5.92 -1.44
CA TYR A 73 5.65 -4.60 -1.91
C TYR A 73 5.23 -3.45 -0.98
N GLY A 74 4.52 -3.73 0.11
CA GLY A 74 4.22 -2.76 1.16
C GLY A 74 3.15 -1.74 0.78
N HIS A 75 2.26 -2.07 -0.15
CA HIS A 75 1.21 -1.16 -0.62
C HIS A 75 -0.16 -1.58 -0.12
N PHE A 76 -0.95 -0.58 0.28
CA PHE A 76 -2.39 -0.71 0.48
C PHE A 76 -3.12 -0.19 -0.76
N SER A 77 -3.98 -1.01 -1.33
CA SER A 77 -4.83 -0.67 -2.47
C SER A 77 -6.28 -0.60 -2.01
N ALA A 78 -6.83 0.61 -1.91
CA ALA A 78 -8.24 0.81 -1.57
C ALA A 78 -9.13 0.19 -2.66
N PRO A 79 -9.89 -0.88 -2.38
CA PRO A 79 -10.67 -1.57 -3.41
C PRO A 79 -12.01 -0.89 -3.71
N ILE A 80 -12.48 -0.03 -2.81
CA ILE A 80 -13.63 0.85 -3.02
C ILE A 80 -13.23 2.27 -2.62
N ALA A 81 -13.75 3.25 -3.36
CA ALA A 81 -13.68 4.65 -2.96
C ALA A 81 -14.34 4.87 -1.58
N GLY A 82 -13.68 5.65 -0.73
CA GLY A 82 -14.19 5.95 0.60
C GLY A 82 -13.12 6.59 1.49
N LEU A 83 -13.51 6.86 2.74
CA LEU A 83 -12.60 7.37 3.75
C LEU A 83 -11.82 6.21 4.39
N TYR A 84 -10.51 6.35 4.41
CA TYR A 84 -9.60 5.43 5.09
C TYR A 84 -8.75 6.20 6.09
N GLN A 85 -8.62 5.66 7.29
CA GLN A 85 -7.71 6.17 8.29
C GLN A 85 -6.48 5.27 8.34
N PHE A 86 -5.29 5.88 8.29
CA PHE A 86 -4.02 5.20 8.47
C PHE A 86 -3.44 5.58 9.84
N ALA A 87 -2.91 4.60 10.56
CA ALA A 87 -2.10 4.79 11.75
C ALA A 87 -0.74 4.13 11.53
N LEU A 88 0.32 4.82 11.94
CA LEU A 88 1.69 4.41 11.67
C LEU A 88 2.57 4.72 12.88
N THR A 89 3.30 3.71 13.34
CA THR A 89 4.35 3.84 14.35
C THR A 89 5.66 3.40 13.73
N LEU A 90 6.63 4.30 13.72
CA LEU A 90 7.98 4.03 13.21
C LEU A 90 9.01 4.29 14.30
N LEU A 91 10.04 3.46 14.30
CA LEU A 91 11.24 3.60 15.12
C LEU A 91 12.45 3.48 14.20
N ASN A 92 13.42 4.38 14.35
CA ASN A 92 14.73 4.25 13.71
C ASN A 92 15.82 4.08 14.77
N ASN A 93 16.82 3.27 14.43
CA ASN A 93 18.03 3.11 15.24
C ASN A 93 19.24 3.57 14.42
N GLY A 94 19.30 4.87 14.13
CA GLY A 94 20.34 5.44 13.26
C GLY A 94 20.21 6.94 13.10
N ASN A 95 20.61 7.44 11.93
CA ASN A 95 20.55 8.86 11.61
C ASN A 95 19.10 9.35 11.51
N GLU A 96 18.94 10.67 11.61
CA GLU A 96 17.68 11.34 11.32
C GLU A 96 17.11 10.84 9.98
N SER A 97 15.84 10.42 10.02
CA SER A 97 15.17 9.78 8.89
C SER A 97 13.81 10.43 8.66
N TYR A 98 13.45 10.62 7.39
CA TYR A 98 12.18 11.20 6.99
C TYR A 98 11.34 10.16 6.26
N PHE A 99 10.14 9.92 6.76
CA PHE A 99 9.18 9.00 6.16
C PHE A 99 7.94 9.76 5.69
N THR A 100 7.36 9.31 4.58
CA THR A 100 6.18 9.91 4.00
C THR A 100 5.17 8.83 3.65
N LEU A 101 3.92 9.02 4.06
CA LEU A 101 2.80 8.27 3.52
C LEU A 101 2.44 8.89 2.17
N VAL A 102 2.51 8.10 1.10
CA VAL A 102 2.31 8.57 -0.28
C VAL A 102 1.14 7.85 -0.91
N ARG A 103 0.27 8.59 -1.59
CA ARG A 103 -0.79 8.06 -2.44
C ARG A 103 -0.31 7.96 -3.88
N ASN A 104 -0.61 6.84 -4.54
CA ASN A 104 -0.31 6.58 -5.96
C ASN A 104 1.15 6.87 -6.38
N GLY A 105 2.09 6.73 -5.44
CA GLY A 105 3.53 6.86 -5.68
C GLY A 105 4.08 8.29 -5.75
N ASN A 106 3.24 9.34 -5.73
CA ASN A 106 3.72 10.72 -5.88
C ASN A 106 2.99 11.80 -5.07
N GLU A 107 1.87 11.50 -4.40
CA GLU A 107 1.11 12.48 -3.62
C GLU A 107 1.37 12.29 -2.11
N PRO A 108 2.14 13.16 -1.45
CA PRO A 108 2.37 13.08 0.00
C PRO A 108 1.09 13.36 0.79
N LEU A 109 0.72 12.46 1.68
CA LEU A 109 -0.44 12.60 2.57
C LEU A 109 -0.05 12.98 4.00
N ALA A 110 1.04 12.42 4.50
CA ALA A 110 1.56 12.66 5.84
C ALA A 110 3.06 12.42 5.87
N ALA A 111 3.74 13.03 6.84
CA ALA A 111 5.17 12.90 7.01
C ALA A 111 5.57 12.72 8.47
N SER A 112 6.66 12.01 8.70
CA SER A 112 7.24 11.78 10.02
C SER A 112 8.74 11.94 9.98
N LEU A 113 9.26 12.81 10.84
CA LEU A 113 10.68 12.99 11.08
C LEU A 113 11.07 12.19 12.33
N LEU A 114 11.95 11.21 12.17
CA LEU A 114 12.44 10.41 13.28
C LEU A 114 13.85 10.88 13.64
N GLN A 115 13.93 11.59 14.76
CA GLN A 115 15.20 12.02 15.32
C GLN A 115 15.77 10.93 16.23
N SER A 116 17.08 10.77 16.18
CA SER A 116 17.79 9.80 17.01
C SER A 116 17.70 10.21 18.48
N ARG A 117 16.73 9.66 19.20
CA ARG A 117 16.60 9.74 20.65
C ARG A 117 16.25 8.35 21.14
N PHE A 118 17.16 7.74 21.90
CA PHE A 118 16.90 6.51 22.64
C PHE A 118 15.54 6.61 23.33
N HIS A 119 14.66 5.62 23.14
CA HIS A 119 13.85 4.92 24.13
C HIS A 119 13.11 3.76 23.42
N THR A 120 13.15 2.58 24.04
CA THR A 120 12.66 1.29 23.53
C THR A 120 11.13 1.25 23.42
N CYS A 121 10.61 1.14 22.20
CA CYS A 121 9.27 0.61 21.92
C CYS A 121 9.37 -0.51 20.89
N LEU A 122 8.77 -1.66 21.18
CA LEU A 122 8.83 -2.86 20.32
C LEU A 122 7.97 -2.68 19.07
N GLY A 123 8.62 -2.47 17.92
CA GLY A 123 8.10 -2.77 16.59
C GLY A 123 7.50 -1.59 15.81
N CYS A 124 7.91 -1.44 14.54
CA CYS A 124 7.21 -0.58 13.59
C CYS A 124 5.94 -1.28 13.11
N CYS A 125 4.80 -0.60 13.22
CA CYS A 125 3.51 -1.13 12.77
C CYS A 125 2.75 -0.10 11.94
N CYS A 126 1.99 -0.58 10.98
CA CYS A 126 1.09 0.21 10.17
C CYS A 126 -0.28 -0.47 10.13
N SER A 127 -1.32 0.32 10.28
CA SER A 127 -2.69 -0.14 10.12
C SER A 127 -3.50 0.85 9.31
N ALA A 128 -4.53 0.35 8.66
CA ALA A 128 -5.58 1.19 8.11
C ALA A 128 -6.93 0.52 8.25
N ALA A 129 -7.98 1.32 8.33
CA ALA A 129 -9.36 0.87 8.28
C ALA A 129 -10.21 1.83 7.47
N ARG A 130 -11.20 1.28 6.77
CA ARG A 130 -12.27 2.06 6.12
C ARG A 130 -13.27 2.53 7.17
N SER A 131 -13.65 3.80 7.14
CA SER A 131 -14.79 4.30 7.90
C SER A 131 -16.09 3.79 7.27
N GLN A 132 -16.99 3.27 8.10
CA GLN A 132 -18.38 3.03 7.70
C GLN A 132 -19.14 4.34 7.57
#